data_AF-A0A349HLH4-F1
#
_entry.id   AF-A0A349HLH4-F1
#
_cell.length_a   1.000
_cell.length_b   1.000
_cell.length_c   1.000
_cell.angle_alpha   90.00
_cell.angle_beta   90.00
_cell.angle_gamma   90.00
#
_symmetry.space_group_name_H-M   'P 1'
#
loop_
_entity.id
_entity.type
_entity.pdbx_description
1 polymer ?
#
loop_
_entity_poly.entity_id
_entity_poly.type
_entity_poly.pdbx_seq_one_letter_code
_entity_poly.pdbx_strand_id
1 'polypeptide(L)'
;MNIYLCIIILSLASACLLGFFARQLNIKALSTEVPSEFTGTFDAAEYKKSQDYAKAGIGFENISSSFTTLITILFILWGGFNAVDLWSNGFGYGQITTGLIFYAGLAILSDIVSLPFSLYSTFVIEEKFGFNKTTLKTFFMDKIKGYLLGGIIGGAILSGV
;
A
#
# COMPACT_ATOMS: atom_id res chain seq x y z
N MET A 1 24.83 -16.31 5.58
CA MET A 1 23.53 -15.70 5.24
C MET A 1 22.59 -16.83 4.86
N ASN A 2 21.40 -16.91 5.47
CA ASN A 2 20.45 -17.99 5.20
C ASN A 2 19.99 -17.90 3.73
N ILE A 3 20.05 -19.00 2.96
CA ILE A 3 19.66 -19.01 1.54
C ILE A 3 18.22 -18.52 1.34
N TYR A 4 17.33 -18.86 2.28
CA TYR A 4 15.93 -18.42 2.27
C TYR A 4 15.81 -16.89 2.39
N LEU A 5 16.62 -16.26 3.24
CA LEU A 5 16.64 -14.80 3.40
C LEU A 5 17.10 -14.12 2.10
N CYS A 6 18.09 -14.69 1.42
CA CYS A 6 18.57 -14.16 0.14
C CYS A 6 17.46 -14.22 -0.92
N ILE A 7 16.74 -15.34 -1.00
CA ILE A 7 15.63 -15.53 -1.92
C ILE A 7 14.51 -14.51 -1.65
N ILE A 8 14.13 -14.32 -0.39
CA ILE A 8 13.08 -13.35 -0.01
C ILE A 8 13.48 -11.93 -0.42
N ILE A 9 14.68 -11.48 -0.05
CA ILE A 9 15.15 -10.13 -0.38
C ILE A 9 15.25 -9.93 -1.89
N LEU A 10 15.79 -10.92 -2.62
CA LEU A 10 15.87 -10.89 -4.08
C LEU A 10 14.47 -10.79 -4.69
N SER A 11 13.51 -11.58 -4.21
CA SER A 11 12.14 -11.57 -4.73
C SER A 11 11.46 -10.20 -4.54
N LEU A 12 11.62 -9.59 -3.37
CA LEU A 12 11.07 -8.26 -3.07
C LEU A 12 11.73 -7.18 -3.93
N ALA A 13 13.06 -7.21 -4.05
CA ALA A 13 13.81 -6.28 -4.88
C ALA A 13 13.42 -6.42 -6.36
N SER A 14 13.34 -7.65 -6.87
CA SER A 14 12.91 -7.93 -8.25
C SER A 14 11.47 -7.46 -8.50
N ALA A 15 10.54 -7.71 -7.58
CA ALA A 15 9.16 -7.24 -7.70
C ALA A 15 9.09 -5.71 -7.77
N CYS A 16 9.81 -5.02 -6.90
CA CYS A 16 9.87 -3.56 -6.90
C CYS A 16 10.50 -3.01 -8.20
N LEU A 17 11.58 -3.61 -8.68
CA LEU A 17 12.24 -3.23 -9.92
C LEU A 17 11.33 -3.45 -11.14
N LEU A 18 10.69 -4.61 -11.24
CA LEU A 18 9.75 -4.91 -12.33
C LEU A 18 8.57 -3.94 -12.33
N GLY A 19 7.99 -3.66 -11.16
CA GLY A 19 6.93 -2.66 -11.01
C GLY A 19 7.38 -1.27 -11.47
N PHE A 20 8.59 -0.85 -11.08
CA PHE A 20 9.17 0.41 -11.55
C PHE A 20 9.31 0.44 -13.07
N PHE A 21 9.91 -0.58 -13.69
CA PHE A 21 10.05 -0.64 -15.14
C PHE A 21 8.70 -0.62 -15.86
N ALA A 22 7.72 -1.40 -15.40
CA ALA A 22 6.38 -1.42 -15.97
C ALA A 22 5.72 -0.03 -15.92
N ARG A 23 5.84 0.67 -14.79
CA ARG A 23 5.31 2.02 -14.61
C ARG A 23 6.03 3.06 -15.48
N GLN A 24 7.34 2.95 -15.65
CA GLN A 24 8.09 3.83 -16.56
C GLN A 24 7.68 3.61 -18.02
N LEU A 25 7.43 2.37 -18.44
CA LEU A 25 6.89 2.07 -19.76
C LEU A 25 5.47 2.64 -19.91
N ASN A 26 4.64 2.51 -18.87
CA ASN A 26 3.29 3.06 -18.87
C ASN A 26 3.30 4.59 -19.02
N ILE A 27 4.13 5.31 -18.25
CA ILE A 27 4.26 6.78 -18.38
C ILE A 27 4.68 7.18 -19.79
N LYS A 28 5.63 6.45 -20.41
CA LYS A 28 6.09 6.74 -21.77
C LYS A 28 5.01 6.49 -22.82
N ALA A 29 4.07 5.59 -22.56
CA ALA A 29 2.94 5.30 -23.44
C ALA A 29 1.77 6.27 -23.28
N LEU A 30 1.72 7.09 -22.21
CA LEU A 30 0.65 8.07 -22.02
C LEU A 30 0.76 9.22 -23.03
N SER A 31 -0.22 9.31 -23.93
CA SER A 31 -0.40 10.43 -24.85
C SER A 31 -1.31 11.49 -24.23
N THR A 32 -0.95 12.77 -24.39
CA THR A 32 -1.84 13.90 -24.05
C THR A 32 -2.80 14.26 -25.17
N GLU A 33 -2.62 13.68 -26.36
CA GLU A 33 -3.50 13.86 -27.51
C GLU A 33 -4.55 12.76 -27.54
N VAL A 34 -5.81 13.17 -27.73
CA VAL A 34 -6.93 12.23 -27.87
C VAL A 34 -6.71 11.42 -29.16
N PRO A 35 -6.74 10.08 -29.11
CA PRO A 35 -6.62 9.27 -30.32
C PRO A 35 -7.74 9.60 -31.31
N SER A 36 -7.43 9.55 -32.60
CA SER A 36 -8.34 9.97 -33.67
C SER A 36 -9.72 9.29 -33.60
N GLU A 37 -9.76 8.04 -33.16
CA GLU A 37 -10.94 7.20 -32.98
C GLU A 37 -11.91 7.72 -31.90
N PHE A 38 -11.42 8.56 -30.99
CA PHE A 38 -12.18 9.12 -29.86
C PHE A 38 -12.49 10.62 -30.02
N THR A 39 -12.10 11.20 -31.16
CA THR A 39 -12.35 12.60 -31.49
C THR A 39 -13.84 12.90 -31.47
N GLY A 40 -14.25 13.93 -30.72
CA GLY A 40 -15.66 14.33 -30.58
C GLY A 40 -16.47 13.54 -29.54
N THR A 41 -15.89 12.51 -28.93
CA THR A 41 -16.50 11.81 -27.78
C THR A 41 -15.92 12.31 -26.45
N PHE A 42 -14.61 12.58 -26.42
CA PHE A 42 -13.93 13.11 -25.25
C PHE A 42 -13.61 14.60 -25.43
N ASP A 43 -13.86 15.37 -24.38
CA ASP A 43 -13.32 16.72 -24.28
C ASP A 43 -11.79 16.67 -24.10
N ALA A 44 -11.07 17.47 -24.90
CA ALA A 44 -9.62 17.45 -24.91
C ALA A 44 -9.02 17.94 -23.58
N ALA A 45 -9.68 18.89 -22.89
CA ALA A 45 -9.19 19.39 -21.62
C ALA A 45 -9.40 18.35 -20.50
N GLU A 46 -10.54 17.67 -20.49
CA GLU A 46 -10.83 16.59 -19.53
C GLU A 46 -9.92 15.37 -19.75
N TYR A 47 -9.67 14.98 -21.01
CA TYR A 47 -8.70 13.93 -21.33
C TYR A 47 -7.29 14.30 -20.86
N LYS A 48 -6.83 15.52 -21.13
CA LYS A 48 -5.52 15.98 -20.65
C LYS A 48 -5.44 15.92 -19.13
N LYS A 49 -6.50 16.36 -18.43
CA LYS A 49 -6.59 16.28 -16.96
C LYS A 49 -6.48 14.84 -16.44
N SER A 50 -7.12 13.86 -17.10
CA SER A 50 -7.01 12.45 -16.71
C SER A 50 -5.61 11.88 -16.95
N GLN A 51 -4.94 12.29 -18.03
CA GLN A 51 -3.55 11.92 -18.31
C GLN A 51 -2.58 12.49 -17.27
N ASP A 52 -2.77 13.76 -16.87
CA ASP A 52 -1.97 14.40 -15.83
C ASP A 52 -2.19 13.75 -14.45
N TYR A 53 -3.43 13.33 -14.15
CA TYR A 53 -3.74 12.53 -12.96
C TYR A 53 -3.03 11.19 -12.97
N ALA A 54 -3.09 10.46 -14.09
CA ALA A 54 -2.39 9.19 -14.23
C ALA A 54 -0.87 9.35 -14.03
N LYS A 55 -0.25 10.37 -14.64
CA LYS A 55 1.18 10.66 -14.47
C LYS A 55 1.52 10.97 -13.01
N ALA A 56 0.72 11.79 -12.33
CA ALA A 56 0.93 12.11 -10.92
C ALA A 56 0.80 10.88 -10.02
N GLY A 57 -0.21 10.03 -10.25
CA GLY A 57 -0.42 8.78 -9.52
C GLY A 57 0.73 7.80 -9.71
N ILE A 58 1.16 7.55 -10.95
CA ILE A 58 2.27 6.62 -11.23
C ILE A 58 3.58 7.12 -10.64
N GLY A 59 3.87 8.42 -10.73
CA GLY A 59 5.06 9.02 -10.13
C GLY A 59 5.09 8.84 -8.60
N PHE A 60 3.95 9.03 -7.95
CA PHE A 60 3.82 8.81 -6.51
C PHE A 60 3.94 7.34 -6.13
N GLU A 61 3.34 6.43 -6.90
CA GLU A 61 3.42 4.98 -6.68
C GLU A 61 4.86 4.47 -6.73
N ASN A 62 5.69 4.99 -7.64
CA ASN A 62 7.12 4.66 -7.68
C ASN A 62 7.83 4.99 -6.37
N ILE A 63 7.53 6.13 -5.77
CA ILE A 63 8.15 6.58 -4.51
C ILE A 63 7.64 5.72 -3.35
N SER A 64 6.33 5.57 -3.24
CA SER A 64 5.71 4.82 -2.13
C SER A 64 6.07 3.33 -2.17
N SER A 65 6.12 2.71 -3.35
CA SER A 65 6.49 1.29 -3.50
C SER A 65 7.95 1.06 -3.12
N SER A 66 8.85 1.96 -3.54
CA SER A 66 10.29 1.85 -3.23
C SER A 66 10.55 2.03 -1.74
N PHE A 67 9.91 3.02 -1.12
CA PHE A 67 10.00 3.25 0.32
C PHE A 67 9.46 2.06 1.10
N THR A 68 8.26 1.58 0.75
CA THR A 68 7.64 0.44 1.45
C THR A 68 8.51 -0.81 1.35
N THR A 69 9.01 -1.12 0.15
CA THR A 69 9.91 -2.26 -0.07
C THR A 69 11.18 -2.14 0.77
N LEU A 70 11.79 -0.96 0.81
CA LEU A 70 13.00 -0.71 1.61
C LEU A 70 12.72 -0.92 3.11
N ILE A 71 11.62 -0.36 3.63
CA ILE A 71 11.23 -0.53 5.03
C ILE A 71 10.95 -2.00 5.34
N THR A 72 10.27 -2.74 4.45
CA THR A 72 10.03 -4.18 4.63
C THR A 72 11.35 -4.95 4.69
N ILE A 73 12.31 -4.66 3.81
CA ILE A 73 13.63 -5.31 3.83
C ILE A 73 14.36 -4.99 5.14
N LEU A 74 14.39 -3.72 5.57
CA LEU A 74 15.01 -3.32 6.84
C LEU A 74 14.35 -4.00 8.04
N PHE A 75 13.02 -4.08 8.04
CA PHE A 75 12.25 -4.77 9.08
C PHE A 75 12.61 -6.26 9.16
N ILE A 76 12.77 -6.95 8.02
CA ILE A 76 13.23 -8.34 7.99
C ILE A 76 14.67 -8.45 8.53
N LEU A 77 15.58 -7.61 8.05
CA LEU A 77 17.00 -7.67 8.41
C LEU A 77 17.26 -7.38 9.90
N TRP A 78 16.46 -6.51 10.52
CA TRP A 78 16.53 -6.22 11.95
C TRP A 78 15.73 -7.20 12.82
N GLY A 79 15.15 -8.25 12.23
CA GLY A 79 14.39 -9.25 12.99
C GLY A 79 13.06 -8.73 13.51
N GLY A 80 12.44 -7.77 12.83
CA GLY A 80 11.16 -7.16 13.23
C GLY A 80 10.05 -8.19 13.45
N PHE A 81 9.99 -9.25 12.65
CA PHE A 81 9.06 -10.36 12.89
C PHE A 81 9.29 -11.05 14.23
N ASN A 82 10.54 -11.31 14.61
CA ASN A 82 10.85 -11.89 15.91
C ASN A 82 10.54 -10.92 17.05
N ALA A 83 10.78 -9.62 16.86
CA ALA A 83 10.42 -8.61 17.86
C ALA A 83 8.91 -8.58 18.14
N VAL A 84 8.08 -8.62 17.09
CA VAL A 84 6.62 -8.65 17.24
C VAL A 84 6.15 -9.99 17.83
N ASP A 85 6.79 -11.09 17.47
CA ASP A 85 6.51 -12.41 18.06
C ASP A 85 6.79 -12.45 19.56
N LEU A 86 7.97 -11.97 20.00
CA LEU A 86 8.31 -11.89 21.42
C LEU A 86 7.38 -10.95 22.19
N TRP A 87 7.04 -9.80 21.60
CA TRP A 87 6.06 -8.87 22.15
C TRP A 87 4.69 -9.55 22.34
N SER A 88 4.23 -10.32 21.35
CA SER A 88 2.95 -11.03 21.39
C SER A 88 2.95 -12.16 22.43
N ASN A 89 4.05 -12.91 22.54
CA ASN A 89 4.20 -13.96 23.54
C ASN A 89 4.28 -13.40 24.97
N GLY A 90 4.76 -12.17 25.14
CA GLY A 90 4.88 -11.51 26.45
C GLY A 90 3.55 -11.34 27.20
N PHE A 91 2.41 -11.43 26.51
CA PHE A 91 1.09 -11.38 27.14
C PHE A 91 0.66 -12.70 27.83
N GLY A 92 1.37 -13.81 27.58
CA GLY A 92 1.13 -15.09 28.27
C GLY A 92 -0.20 -15.78 27.92
N TYR A 93 -0.79 -15.48 26.76
CA TYR A 93 -2.01 -16.15 26.29
C TYR A 93 -1.73 -17.47 25.57
N GLY A 94 -2.79 -18.23 25.27
CA GLY A 94 -2.70 -19.46 24.48
C GLY A 94 -2.31 -19.19 23.01
N GLN A 95 -1.87 -20.24 22.32
CA GLN A 95 -1.28 -20.16 20.97
C GLN A 95 -2.14 -19.39 19.95
N ILE A 96 -3.46 -19.63 19.93
CA ILE A 96 -4.38 -18.95 19.00
C ILE A 96 -4.44 -17.45 19.29
N THR A 97 -4.68 -17.07 20.54
CA THR A 97 -4.77 -15.66 20.94
C THR A 97 -3.46 -14.92 20.69
N THR A 98 -2.32 -15.56 20.97
CA THR A 98 -0.99 -14.99 20.68
C THR A 98 -0.79 -14.77 19.18
N GLY A 99 -1.21 -15.71 18.33
CA GLY A 99 -1.18 -15.56 16.87
C GLY A 99 -2.06 -14.40 16.37
N LEU A 100 -3.25 -14.21 16.97
CA LEU A 100 -4.13 -13.07 16.65
C LEU A 100 -3.49 -11.74 17.03
N ILE A 101 -2.86 -11.65 18.21
CA ILE A 101 -2.14 -10.45 18.66
C ILE A 101 -0.96 -10.15 17.73
N PHE A 102 -0.19 -11.16 17.36
CA PHE A 102 0.92 -11.04 16.42
C PHE A 102 0.46 -10.46 15.07
N TYR A 103 -0.60 -11.04 14.50
CA TYR A 103 -1.17 -10.57 13.23
C TYR A 103 -1.70 -9.13 13.34
N ALA A 104 -2.43 -8.81 14.41
CA ALA A 104 -2.94 -7.47 14.65
C ALA A 104 -1.80 -6.44 14.79
N GLY A 105 -0.73 -6.80 15.51
CA GLY A 105 0.47 -5.97 15.65
C GLY A 105 1.14 -5.68 14.30
N LEU A 106 1.34 -6.70 13.46
CA LEU A 106 1.88 -6.52 12.11
C LEU A 106 0.97 -5.67 11.23
N ALA A 107 -0.34 -5.88 11.28
CA ALA A 107 -1.31 -5.11 10.50
C ALA A 107 -1.27 -3.62 10.88
N ILE A 108 -1.21 -3.30 12.17
CA ILE A 108 -1.10 -1.92 12.66
C ILE A 108 0.23 -1.30 12.24
N LEU A 109 1.36 -2.01 12.38
CA LEU A 109 2.66 -1.52 11.94
C LEU A 109 2.68 -1.22 10.43
N SER A 110 2.12 -2.12 9.62
CA SER A 110 2.00 -1.93 8.18
C SER A 110 1.12 -0.72 7.82
N ASP A 111 0.02 -0.53 8.54
CA ASP A 111 -0.84 0.64 8.34
C ASP A 111 -0.12 1.94 8.72
N ILE A 112 0.61 1.99 9.84
CA ILE A 112 1.38 3.18 10.24
C ILE A 112 2.38 3.59 9.15
N VAL A 113 3.10 2.62 8.56
CA VAL A 113 4.06 2.88 7.49
C VAL A 113 3.38 3.41 6.22
N SER A 114 2.19 2.89 5.90
CA SER A 114 1.44 3.27 4.69
C SER A 114 0.58 4.52 4.85
N LEU A 115 0.18 4.87 6.08
CA LEU A 115 -0.69 5.99 6.41
C LEU A 115 -0.26 7.34 5.80
N PRO A 116 1.01 7.80 5.89
CA PRO A 116 1.41 9.05 5.27
C PRO A 116 1.22 9.03 3.74
N PHE A 117 1.43 7.88 3.10
CA PHE A 117 1.22 7.75 1.66
C PHE A 117 -0.27 7.77 1.30
N SER A 118 -1.12 7.09 2.08
CA SER A 118 -2.57 7.15 1.88
C SER A 118 -3.11 8.57 2.04
N LEU A 119 -2.68 9.29 3.07
CA LEU A 119 -3.07 10.69 3.29
C LEU A 119 -2.63 11.58 2.13
N TYR A 120 -1.40 11.43 1.65
CA TYR A 120 -0.91 12.21 0.51
C TYR A 120 -1.69 11.89 -0.78
N SER A 121 -1.95 10.61 -1.04
CA SER A 121 -2.75 10.20 -2.20
C SER A 121 -4.13 10.85 -2.19
N THR A 122 -4.86 10.76 -1.08
CA THR A 122 -6.23 11.26 -1.00
C THR A 122 -6.31 12.79 -0.90
N PHE A 123 -5.55 13.40 0.01
CA PHE A 123 -5.72 14.83 0.33
C PHE A 123 -4.81 15.76 -0.47
N VAL A 124 -3.83 15.22 -1.24
CA VAL A 124 -2.97 16.04 -2.11
C VAL A 124 -3.18 15.67 -3.57
N ILE A 125 -3.03 14.39 -3.93
CA ILE A 125 -3.15 13.99 -5.34
C ILE A 125 -4.62 14.07 -5.78
N GLU A 126 -5.51 13.29 -5.17
CA GLU A 126 -6.91 13.27 -5.59
C GLU A 126 -7.61 14.63 -5.41
N GLU A 127 -7.31 15.35 -4.33
CA GLU A 127 -7.82 16.71 -4.12
C GLU A 127 -7.40 17.67 -5.23
N LYS A 128 -6.13 17.63 -5.67
CA LYS A 128 -5.62 18.48 -6.78
C LYS A 128 -6.42 18.27 -8.07
N PHE A 129 -6.94 17.08 -8.31
CA PHE A 129 -7.74 16.78 -9.50
C PHE A 129 -9.26 16.85 -9.24
N GLY A 130 -9.70 17.15 -8.01
CA GLY A 130 -11.10 17.26 -7.62
C GLY A 130 -11.83 15.91 -7.48
N PHE A 131 -11.06 14.82 -7.40
CA PHE A 131 -11.59 13.45 -7.24
C PHE A 131 -11.89 13.12 -5.78
N ASN A 132 -11.19 13.73 -4.82
CA ASN A 132 -11.46 13.49 -3.41
C ASN A 132 -12.87 14.00 -3.05
N LYS A 133 -13.65 13.13 -2.40
CA LYS A 133 -14.97 13.43 -1.82
C LYS A 133 -15.03 13.12 -0.32
N THR A 134 -13.88 12.82 0.27
CA THR A 134 -13.75 12.42 1.66
C THR A 134 -13.19 13.55 2.52
N THR A 135 -13.53 13.55 3.80
CA THR A 135 -12.94 14.44 4.81
C THR A 135 -11.97 13.66 5.67
N LEU A 136 -11.05 14.34 6.36
CA LEU A 136 -10.16 13.70 7.34
C LEU A 136 -10.95 12.90 8.38
N LYS A 137 -12.09 13.42 8.84
CA LYS A 137 -12.98 12.71 9.78
C LYS A 137 -13.49 11.40 9.17
N THR A 138 -14.00 11.44 7.95
CA THR A 138 -14.50 10.25 7.25
C THR A 138 -13.39 9.23 7.03
N PHE A 139 -12.20 9.68 6.58
CA PHE A 139 -11.04 8.83 6.33
C PHE A 139 -10.62 8.01 7.55
N PHE A 140 -10.43 8.67 8.71
CA PHE A 140 -10.06 7.96 9.94
C PHE A 140 -11.20 7.10 10.48
N MET A 141 -12.44 7.57 10.37
CA MET A 141 -13.61 6.78 10.78
C MET A 141 -13.73 5.48 9.98
N ASP A 142 -13.48 5.52 8.67
CA ASP A 142 -13.54 4.35 7.81
C ASP A 142 -12.37 3.39 8.05
N LYS A 143 -11.17 3.90 8.38
CA LYS A 143 -10.06 3.07 8.87
C LYS A 143 -10.42 2.31 10.15
N ILE A 144 -11.00 2.99 11.14
CA ILE A 144 -11.42 2.34 12.41
C ILE A 144 -12.47 1.26 12.14
N LYS A 145 -13.48 1.56 11.31
CA LYS A 145 -14.47 0.54 10.89
C LYS A 145 -13.78 -0.63 10.18
N GLY A 146 -12.80 -0.35 9.33
CA GLY A 146 -11.99 -1.36 8.65
C GLY A 146 -11.22 -2.25 9.63
N TYR A 147 -10.60 -1.70 10.68
CA TYR A 147 -9.92 -2.49 11.70
C TYR A 147 -10.88 -3.33 12.53
N LEU A 148 -12.05 -2.80 12.87
CA LEU A 148 -13.07 -3.56 13.58
C LEU A 148 -13.58 -4.73 12.72
N LEU A 149 -13.92 -4.47 11.46
CA LEU A 149 -14.42 -5.50 10.55
C LEU A 149 -13.33 -6.54 10.25
N GLY A 150 -12.11 -6.09 9.98
CA GLY A 150 -10.95 -6.94 9.75
C GLY A 150 -10.59 -7.78 10.98
N GLY A 151 -10.70 -7.22 12.18
CA GLY A 151 -10.49 -7.94 13.44
C GLY A 151 -11.56 -9.02 13.68
N ILE A 152 -12.83 -8.71 13.43
CA ILE A 152 -13.93 -9.67 13.62
C ILE A 152 -13.85 -10.79 12.59
N ILE A 153 -13.79 -10.45 11.29
CA ILE A 153 -13.80 -11.44 10.21
C ILE A 153 -12.46 -12.16 10.15
N GLY A 154 -11.35 -11.42 10.12
CA GLY A 154 -10.00 -11.99 10.08
C GLY A 154 -9.71 -12.81 11.33
N GLY A 155 -10.10 -12.33 12.52
CA GLY A 155 -9.94 -13.09 13.76
C GLY A 155 -10.75 -14.38 13.80
N ALA A 156 -11.98 -14.39 13.28
CA ALA A 156 -12.78 -15.61 13.17
C ALA A 156 -12.16 -16.61 12.19
N ILE A 157 -11.66 -16.14 11.04
CA ILE A 157 -11.00 -17.01 10.05
C ILE A 157 -9.69 -17.57 10.61
N LEU A 158 -8.84 -16.72 11.19
CA LEU A 158 -7.54 -17.11 11.73
C LEU A 158 -7.62 -17.99 12.98
N SER A 159 -8.73 -17.95 13.72
CA SER A 159 -8.94 -18.83 14.88
C SER A 159 -9.61 -20.16 14.54
N GLY A 160 -10.25 -20.26 13.37
CA GLY A 160 -10.93 -21.48 12.90
C GLY A 160 -10.09 -22.37 11.96
N VAL A 161 -8.94 -21.89 11.50
CA VAL A 161 -7.95 -22.64 10.71
C VAL A 161 -6.79 -23.04 11.62
#